data_AF-A0A1A6GIM8-F1
#
_entry.id   AF-A0A1A6GIM8-F1
#
_cell.length_a   1.000
_cell.length_b   1.000
_cell.length_c   1.000
_cell.angle_alpha   90.00
_cell.angle_beta   90.00
_cell.angle_gamma   90.00
#
_symmetry.space_group_name_H-M   'P 1'
#
loop_
_entity.id
_entity.type
_entity.pdbx_description
1 polymer ?
#
loop_
_entity_poly.entity_id
_entity_poly.type
_entity_poly.pdbx_seq_one_letter_code
_entity_poly.pdbx_strand_id
1 'polypeptide(L)'
;TLTVKEDQVFPMNPPKYDKIEDMAMMTHLHEPGVLYNLKERYAAWMIYTYSGLFCVTVNPYKWLPVYNPEVVAAYRGKKRQEAPPHIFSISDNAYQFMLTGE
;
A
#
# COMPACT_ATOMS: atom_id res chain seq x y z
N THR A 1 24.14 -22.87 -6.95
CA THR A 1 23.39 -22.47 -8.17
C THR A 1 22.14 -23.32 -8.24
N LEU A 2 21.00 -22.73 -8.64
CA LEU A 2 19.73 -23.43 -8.75
C LEU A 2 19.36 -23.51 -10.24
N THR A 3 18.95 -24.68 -10.71
CA THR A 3 18.42 -24.87 -12.06
C THR A 3 16.90 -24.85 -11.97
N VAL A 4 16.27 -23.87 -12.60
CA VAL A 4 14.83 -23.67 -12.61
C VAL A 4 14.33 -23.58 -14.04
N LYS A 5 13.04 -23.85 -14.24
CA LYS A 5 12.40 -23.66 -15.53
C LYS A 5 12.18 -22.15 -15.78
N GLU A 6 12.16 -21.75 -17.05
CA GLU A 6 12.01 -20.34 -17.44
C GLU A 6 10.69 -19.73 -16.95
N ASP A 7 9.61 -20.51 -16.88
CA ASP A 7 8.29 -20.09 -16.38
C ASP A 7 8.26 -19.81 -14.86
N GLN A 8 9.31 -20.21 -14.14
CA GLN A 8 9.49 -19.92 -12.72
C GLN A 8 10.38 -18.69 -12.48
N VAL A 9 10.84 -18.04 -13.54
CA VAL A 9 11.67 -16.83 -13.48
C VAL A 9 10.79 -15.62 -13.78
N PHE A 10 10.59 -14.78 -12.77
CA PHE A 10 9.80 -13.55 -12.90
C PHE A 10 10.73 -12.32 -12.97
N PRO A 11 10.47 -11.36 -13.88
CA PRO A 11 11.28 -10.15 -14.00
C PRO A 11 11.14 -9.27 -12.76
N MET A 12 12.25 -8.71 -12.28
CA MET A 12 12.20 -7.78 -11.15
C MET A 12 11.72 -6.40 -11.61
N ASN A 13 10.82 -5.78 -10.84
CA ASN A 13 10.46 -4.38 -11.07
C ASN A 13 11.68 -3.47 -10.86
N PRO A 14 11.86 -2.41 -11.67
CA PRO A 14 12.95 -1.45 -11.48
C PRO A 14 12.95 -0.82 -10.07
N PRO A 15 14.11 -0.44 -9.51
CA PRO A 15 14.22 0.11 -8.14
C PRO A 15 13.36 1.36 -7.86
N LYS A 16 12.92 2.06 -8.91
CA LYS A 16 11.97 3.18 -8.77
C LYS A 16 10.62 2.77 -8.16
N TYR A 17 10.29 1.47 -8.18
CA TYR A 17 9.07 0.91 -7.60
C TYR A 17 9.26 0.37 -6.18
N ASP A 18 10.42 0.57 -5.57
CA ASP A 18 10.67 0.13 -4.21
C ASP A 18 9.73 0.84 -3.23
N LYS A 19 9.04 0.04 -2.40
CA LYS A 19 8.09 0.50 -1.38
C LYS A 19 6.97 1.37 -1.95
N ILE A 20 6.54 1.12 -3.19
CA ILE A 20 5.45 1.89 -3.79
C ILE A 20 4.17 1.83 -2.97
N GLU A 21 3.47 2.96 -2.92
CA GLU A 21 2.22 3.12 -2.18
C GLU A 21 1.06 2.34 -2.82
N ASP A 22 1.04 2.22 -4.14
CA ASP A 22 0.05 1.45 -4.89
C ASP A 22 0.72 0.42 -5.82
N MET A 23 0.50 -0.86 -5.51
CA MET A 23 1.08 -1.97 -6.27
C MET A 23 0.49 -2.11 -7.67
N ALA A 24 -0.70 -1.54 -7.94
CA ALA A 24 -1.25 -1.52 -9.28
C ALA A 24 -0.47 -0.61 -10.26
N MET A 25 0.42 0.24 -9.75
CA MET A 25 1.28 1.09 -10.57
C MET A 25 2.61 0.43 -10.98
N MET A 26 2.87 -0.81 -10.52
CA MET A 26 4.07 -1.57 -10.91
C MET A 26 4.03 -1.95 -12.40
N THR A 27 5.20 -2.03 -13.04
CA THR A 27 5.29 -2.48 -14.44
C THR A 27 5.03 -3.98 -14.57
N HIS A 28 5.56 -4.76 -13.64
CA HIS A 28 5.41 -6.21 -13.61
C HIS A 28 4.52 -6.62 -12.43
N LEU A 29 3.32 -7.11 -12.75
CA LEU A 29 2.33 -7.60 -11.78
C LEU A 29 2.40 -9.14 -11.73
N HIS A 30 3.19 -9.65 -10.79
CA HIS A 30 3.31 -11.06 -10.48
C HIS A 30 3.38 -11.26 -8.97
N GLU A 31 3.07 -12.47 -8.51
CA GLU A 31 3.05 -12.83 -7.08
C GLU A 31 4.34 -12.44 -6.33
N PRO A 32 5.56 -12.74 -6.82
CA PRO A 32 6.77 -12.36 -6.09
C PRO A 32 6.99 -10.84 -5.96
N GLY A 33 6.48 -10.04 -6.90
CA GLY A 33 6.66 -8.58 -6.89
C GLY A 33 5.78 -7.93 -5.84
N VAL A 34 4.52 -8.37 -5.77
CA VAL A 34 3.57 -7.97 -4.71
C VAL A 34 4.11 -8.39 -3.34
N LEU A 35 4.56 -9.65 -3.21
CA LEU A 35 5.12 -10.17 -1.97
C LEU A 35 6.34 -9.36 -1.50
N TYR A 36 7.26 -9.06 -2.41
CA TYR A 36 8.48 -8.32 -2.09
C TYR A 36 8.17 -6.91 -1.62
N ASN A 37 7.26 -6.20 -2.30
CA ASN A 37 6.89 -4.84 -1.90
C ASN A 37 6.22 -4.81 -0.52
N LEU A 38 5.29 -5.74 -0.24
CA LEU A 38 4.66 -5.85 1.07
C LEU A 38 5.70 -6.14 2.16
N LYS A 39 6.65 -7.05 1.90
CA LYS A 39 7.75 -7.38 2.82
C LYS A 39 8.63 -6.16 3.12
N GLU A 40 9.06 -5.43 2.09
CA GLU A 40 9.93 -4.26 2.24
C GLU A 40 9.24 -3.09 2.96
N ARG A 41 7.95 -2.87 2.68
CA ARG A 41 7.15 -1.86 3.38
C ARG A 41 6.94 -2.23 4.85
N TYR A 42 6.61 -3.49 5.11
CA TYR A 42 6.47 -4.01 6.47
C TYR A 42 7.76 -3.93 7.27
N ALA A 43 8.91 -4.25 6.66
CA ALA A 43 10.23 -4.10 7.29
C ALA A 43 10.54 -2.64 7.67
N ALA A 44 9.95 -1.68 6.96
CA ALA A 44 10.03 -0.25 7.25
C ALA A 44 8.88 0.28 8.13
N TRP A 45 8.10 -0.61 8.75
CA TRP A 45 6.94 -0.30 9.60
C TRP A 45 5.78 0.42 8.88
N MET A 46 5.70 0.33 7.55
CA MET A 46 4.58 0.82 6.75
C MET A 46 3.58 -0.32 6.53
N ILE A 47 2.56 -0.40 7.39
CA ILE A 47 1.61 -1.52 7.41
C ILE A 47 0.53 -1.45 6.33
N TYR A 48 0.27 -0.27 5.79
CA TYR A 48 -0.76 -0.05 4.77
C TYR A 48 -0.12 0.12 3.39
N THR A 49 -0.72 -0.55 2.40
CA THR A 49 -0.32 -0.46 0.99
C THR A 49 -1.56 -0.58 0.11
N TYR A 50 -1.70 0.27 -0.89
CA TYR A 50 -2.77 0.14 -1.87
C TYR A 50 -2.44 -0.94 -2.91
N SER A 51 -3.51 -1.55 -3.43
CA SER A 51 -3.46 -2.46 -4.57
C SER A 51 -4.66 -2.17 -5.46
N GLY A 52 -4.53 -1.15 -6.31
CA GLY A 52 -5.68 -0.65 -7.08
C GLY A 52 -6.77 -0.17 -6.13
N LEU A 53 -7.98 -0.69 -6.19
CA LEU A 53 -9.07 -0.26 -5.30
C LEU A 53 -8.92 -0.73 -3.84
N PHE A 54 -8.05 -1.71 -3.57
CA PHE A 54 -7.92 -2.32 -2.26
C PHE A 54 -6.92 -1.57 -1.37
N CYS A 55 -7.20 -1.52 -0.07
CA CYS A 55 -6.25 -1.15 0.96
C CYS A 55 -5.81 -2.42 1.71
N VAL A 56 -4.57 -2.84 1.47
CA VAL A 56 -3.98 -4.03 2.10
C VAL A 56 -3.32 -3.60 3.40
N THR A 57 -3.53 -4.38 4.47
CA THR A 57 -2.85 -4.19 5.75
C THR A 57 -2.17 -5.47 6.22
N VAL A 58 -0.98 -5.32 6.82
CA VAL A 58 -0.23 -6.41 7.44
C VAL A 58 -0.12 -6.14 8.94
N ASN A 59 -0.52 -7.11 9.77
CA ASN A 59 -0.52 -6.96 11.22
C ASN A 59 0.92 -6.70 11.76
N PRO A 60 1.20 -5.54 12.40
CA PRO A 60 2.53 -5.24 12.93
C PRO A 60 2.89 -5.99 14.21
N TYR A 61 1.92 -6.61 14.89
CA TYR A 61 2.09 -7.20 16.23
C TYR A 61 2.75 -6.25 17.25
N LYS A 62 2.62 -4.94 17.02
CA LYS A 62 3.24 -3.87 17.80
C LYS A 62 2.37 -2.62 17.70
N TRP A 63 2.31 -1.85 18.78
CA TRP A 63 1.66 -0.54 18.79
C TRP A 63 2.47 0.46 17.96
N LEU A 64 1.83 1.03 16.95
CA LEU A 64 2.37 2.09 16.11
C LEU A 64 1.59 3.38 16.38
N PRO A 65 2.25 4.57 16.40
CA PRO A 65 1.59 5.85 16.66
C PRO A 65 0.79 6.39 15.46
N VAL A 66 0.16 5.50 14.67
CA VAL A 66 -0.57 5.83 13.42
C VAL A 66 -2.04 6.13 13.65
N TYR A 67 -2.57 5.84 14.85
CA TYR A 67 -3.97 6.05 15.21
C TYR A 67 -4.19 7.28 16.11
N ASN A 68 -3.17 8.11 16.28
CA ASN A 68 -3.26 9.31 17.12
C ASN A 68 -4.24 10.34 16.51
N PRO A 69 -4.87 11.20 17.35
CA PRO A 69 -5.77 12.24 16.87
C PRO A 69 -5.14 13.20 15.84
N GLU A 70 -3.84 13.44 15.96
CA GLU A 70 -3.06 14.24 15.00
C GLU A 70 -3.09 13.63 13.58
N VAL A 71 -3.02 12.29 13.49
CA VAL A 71 -3.10 11.58 12.21
C VAL A 71 -4.51 11.68 11.65
N VAL A 72 -5.54 11.53 12.48
CA VAL A 72 -6.94 11.72 12.05
C VAL A 72 -7.13 13.11 11.43
N ALA A 73 -6.65 14.16 12.11
CA ALA A 73 -6.70 15.53 11.60
C ALA A 73 -5.92 15.69 10.28
N ALA A 74 -4.76 15.02 10.15
CA ALA A 74 -3.94 15.07 8.95
C ALA A 74 -4.57 14.39 7.73
N TYR A 75 -5.51 13.45 7.90
CA TYR A 75 -6.20 12.74 6.82
C TYR A 75 -7.56 13.32 6.44
N ARG A 76 -8.13 14.19 7.29
CA ARG A 76 -9.46 14.76 7.08
C ARG A 76 -9.51 15.62 5.81
N GLY A 77 -10.46 15.33 4.93
CA GLY A 77 -10.70 16.07 3.68
C GLY A 77 -9.61 15.87 2.61
N LYS A 78 -8.71 14.89 2.78
CA LYS A 78 -7.67 14.60 1.80
C LYS A 78 -8.09 13.52 0.82
N LYS A 79 -7.80 13.75 -0.46
CA LYS A 79 -7.96 12.72 -1.49
C LYS A 79 -6.92 11.62 -1.30
N ARG A 80 -7.23 10.42 -1.78
CA ARG A 80 -6.34 9.25 -1.76
C ARG A 80 -4.92 9.51 -2.26
N GLN A 81 -4.75 10.40 -3.24
CA GLN A 81 -3.45 10.74 -3.85
C GLN A 81 -2.65 11.76 -3.05
N GLU A 82 -3.30 12.44 -2.08
CA GLU A 82 -2.72 13.54 -1.30
C GLU A 82 -2.18 13.06 0.06
N ALA A 83 -2.43 11.80 0.42
CA ALA A 83 -1.99 11.20 1.67
C ALA A 83 -1.53 9.76 1.45
N PRO A 84 -0.52 9.29 2.20
CA PRO A 84 -0.01 7.93 2.04
C PRO A 84 -1.07 6.90 2.44
N PRO A 85 -0.92 5.63 2.03
CA PRO A 85 -1.90 4.59 2.31
C PRO A 85 -2.23 4.47 3.79
N HIS A 86 -3.51 4.58 4.13
CA HIS A 86 -4.00 4.45 5.50
C HIS A 86 -5.50 4.16 5.53
N ILE A 87 -5.96 3.52 6.59
CA ILE A 87 -7.39 3.23 6.77
C ILE A 87 -8.23 4.52 6.87
N PHE A 88 -7.67 5.58 7.41
CA PHE A 88 -8.33 6.89 7.51
C PHE A 88 -8.57 7.55 6.15
N SER A 89 -7.70 7.32 5.17
CA SER A 89 -7.96 7.79 3.81
C SER A 89 -9.19 7.09 3.24
N ILE A 90 -9.32 5.78 3.42
CA ILE A 90 -10.50 5.03 2.96
C ILE A 90 -11.79 5.50 3.65
N SER A 91 -11.77 5.69 4.97
CA SER A 91 -12.95 6.13 5.71
C SER A 91 -13.36 7.56 5.37
N ASP A 92 -12.40 8.49 5.27
CA ASP A 92 -12.70 9.90 4.98
C ASP A 92 -13.20 10.05 3.54
N ASN A 93 -12.55 9.38 2.57
CA ASN A 93 -13.00 9.42 1.17
C ASN A 93 -14.41 8.84 1.03
N ALA A 94 -14.73 7.73 1.71
CA ALA A 94 -16.09 7.16 1.71
C ALA A 94 -17.14 8.13 2.30
N TYR A 95 -16.79 8.84 3.38
CA TYR A 95 -17.68 9.83 3.98
C TYR A 95 -17.89 11.05 3.07
N GLN A 96 -16.82 11.54 2.42
CA GLN A 96 -16.93 12.63 1.44
C GLN A 96 -17.81 12.23 0.26
N PHE A 97 -17.58 11.05 -0.34
CA PHE A 97 -18.39 10.54 -1.44
C PHE A 97 -19.88 10.44 -1.09
N MET A 98 -20.21 9.96 0.12
CA MET A 98 -21.59 9.93 0.62
C MET A 98 -22.24 11.32 0.63
N LEU A 99 -21.49 12.37 0.97
CA LEU A 99 -22.02 13.74 1.05
C LEU A 99 -22.06 14.44 -0.31
N THR A 100 -21.12 14.14 -1.21
CA THR A 100 -21.02 14.77 -2.53
C THR A 100 -21.88 14.08 -3.58
N GLY A 101 -22.31 12.83 -3.35
CA GLY A 101 -23.18 12.09 -4.27
C GLY A 101 -22.48 11.63 -5.55
N GLU A 102 -21.15 11.54 -5.54
CA GLU A 102 -20.34 10.86 -6.57
C GLU A 102 -19.85 9.50 -6.05
#